data_AF-A0A5T7FZF9-F1
#
_entry.id   AF-A0A5T7FZF9-F1
#
_cell.length_a   1.000
_cell.length_b   1.000
_cell.length_c   1.000
_cell.angle_alpha   90.00
_cell.angle_beta   90.00
_cell.angle_gamma   90.00
#
_symmetry.space_group_name_H-M   'P 1'
#
loop_
_entity.id
_entity.type
_entity.pdbx_description
1 polymer ?
#
loop_
_entity_poly.entity_id
_entity_poly.type
_entity_poly.pdbx_seq_one_letter_code
_entity_poly.pdbx_strand_id
1 'polypeptide(L)' 'FAPEVTIRVNDRIIGQGELIACGNEFMVRITRWYLSKNTA' A
#
# COMPACT_ATOMS: atom_id res chain seq x y z
N PHE A 1 -11.77 -12.72 4.78
CA PHE A 1 -11.08 -11.44 5.02
C PHE A 1 -9.84 -11.44 4.15
N ALA A 2 -9.80 -10.64 3.09
CA ALA A 2 -8.57 -10.49 2.30
C ALA A 2 -7.83 -9.28 2.90
N PRO A 3 -6.71 -9.48 3.63
CA PRO A 3 -5.99 -8.38 4.27
C PRO A 3 -5.20 -7.53 3.25
N GLU A 4 -5.26 -7.87 1.97
CA GLU A 4 -4.53 -7.17 0.91
C GLU A 4 -5.19 -5.82 0.60
N VAL A 5 -4.39 -4.76 0.67
CA VAL A 5 -4.81 -3.38 0.43
C VAL A 5 -4.00 -2.74 -0.68
N THR A 6 -4.63 -1.83 -1.43
CA THR A 6 -3.98 -1.02 -2.45
C THR A 6 -3.57 0.32 -1.87
N ILE A 7 -2.32 0.73 -2.08
CA ILE A 7 -1.78 2.00 -1.59
C ILE A 7 -1.88 3.02 -2.73
N ARG A 8 -2.51 4.17 -2.45
CA ARG A 8 -2.67 5.27 -3.41
C ARG A 8 -2.14 6.58 -2.84
N VAL A 9 -1.52 7.39 -3.70
CA VAL A 9 -1.13 8.78 -3.42
C VAL A 9 -1.61 9.62 -4.59
N ASN A 10 -2.41 10.66 -4.32
CA ASN A 10 -3.00 11.52 -5.34
C ASN A 10 -3.71 10.70 -6.45
N ASP A 11 -4.57 9.76 -6.04
CA ASP A 11 -5.30 8.81 -6.91
C ASP A 11 -4.44 7.84 -7.73
N ARG A 12 -3.11 7.94 -7.65
CA ARG A 12 -2.18 7.02 -8.30
C ARG A 12 -1.89 5.82 -7.41
N ILE A 13 -2.05 4.62 -7.96
CA ILE A 13 -1.63 3.39 -7.28
C ILE A 13 -0.10 3.31 -7.27
N ILE A 14 0.48 3.17 -6.08
CA ILE A 14 1.94 3.13 -5.85
C ILE A 14 2.42 1.79 -5.30
N GLY A 15 1.51 0.92 -4.86
CA GLY A 15 1.88 -0.39 -4.34
C GLY A 15 0.74 -1.15 -3.68
N GLN A 16 1.10 -2.26 -3.04
CA GLN A 16 0.21 -3.12 -2.27
C GLN A 16 0.81 -3.42 -0.91
N GLY A 17 -0.05 -3.77 0.03
CA GLY A 17 0.35 -4.19 1.37
C GLY A 17 -0.69 -5.04 2.04
N GLU A 18 -0.42 -5.36 3.29
CA GLU A 18 -1.31 -6.09 4.17
C GLU A 18 -1.74 -5.21 5.33
N LEU A 19 -3.03 -5.21 5.64
CA LEU A 19 -3.59 -4.53 6.80
C LEU A 19 -3.19 -5.29 8.08
N ILE A 20 -2.59 -4.57 9.02
CA ILE A 20 -2.19 -5.10 10.33
C ILE A 20 -2.88 -4.27 11.41
N ALA A 21 -3.47 -4.95 12.40
CA ALA A 21 -4.01 -4.29 13.59
C ALA A 21 -2.88 -3.77 14.48
N CYS A 22 -2.96 -2.50 14.90
CA CYS A 22 -2.00 -1.87 15.81
C CYS A 22 -2.76 -1.15 16.93
N GLY A 23 -3.14 -1.90 17.97
CA GLY A 23 -4.00 -1.37 19.04
C GLY A 23 -5.35 -0.92 18.50
N ASN A 24 -5.63 0.38 18.61
CA ASN A 24 -6.86 1.00 18.09
C ASN A 24 -6.71 1.57 16.67
N GLU A 25 -5.55 1.37 16.05
CA GLU A 25 -5.22 1.88 14.72
C GLU A 25 -5.00 0.75 13.72
N PHE A 26 -5.02 1.11 12.44
CA PHE A 26 -4.63 0.23 11.36
C PHE A 26 -3.30 0.67 10.76
N MET A 27 -2.38 -0.27 10.62
CA MET A 27 -1.15 -0.10 9.87
C MET A 27 -1.20 -0.89 8.57
N VAL A 28 -0.42 -0.47 7.59
CA VAL A 28 -0.23 -1.21 6.35
C VAL A 28 1.23 -1.63 6.26
N ARG A 29 1.49 -2.94 6.29
CA ARG A 29 2.82 -3.47 5.95
C ARG A 29 2.92 -3.54 4.43
N ILE A 30 3.81 -2.75 3.87
CA ILE A 30 4.01 -2.69 2.43
C ILE A 30 4.72 -3.97 1.97
N THR A 31 4.10 -4.70 1.03
CA THR A 31 4.63 -5.96 0.48
C THR A 31 5.11 -5.81 -0.96
N ARG A 32 4.58 -4.82 -1.70
CA ARG A 32 4.99 -4.54 -3.09
C ARG A 32 4.98 -3.06 -3.39
N TRP A 33 6.09 -2.57 -3.94
CA TRP A 33 6.18 -1.25 -4.55
C TRP A 33 6.03 -1.35 -6.06
N TYR A 34 5.24 -0.45 -6.64
CA TYR A 34 5.15 -0.31 -8.08
C TYR A 34 6.08 0.81 -8.53
N LEU A 35 7.17 0.43 -9.19
CA LEU A 35 8.10 1.39 -9.76
C LEU A 35 7.42 2.17 -10.88
N SER A 36 7.36 3.50 -10.75
CA SER A 36 7.16 4.36 -11.91
C SER A 36 8.44 4.33 -12.73
N LYS A 37 8.37 4.07 -14.04
CA LYS A 37 9.45 4.53 -14.92
C LYS A 37 9.51 6.04 -14.79
N ASN A 38 10.62 6.55 -14.27
CA ASN A 38 10.93 7.97 -14.31
C ASN A 38 11.42 8.21 -15.75
N THR A 39 10.50 8.53 -16.66
CA THR A 39 10.88 9.05 -17.98
C THR A 39 11.26 10.51 -17.76
N ALA A 40 12.54 10.72 -17.42
CA ALA A 40 13.19 12.03 -17.54
C ALA A 40 13.44 12.36 -19.01
#